data_AF-A0A3D4GEF6-F1
#
_entry.id   AF-A0A3D4GEF6-F1
#
_cell.length_a   1.000
_cell.length_b   1.000
_cell.length_c   1.000
_cell.angle_alpha   90.00
_cell.angle_beta   90.00
_cell.angle_gamma   90.00
#
_symmetry.space_group_name_H-M   'P 1'
#
loop_
_entity.id
_entity.type
_entity.pdbx_description
1 polymer ?
#
loop_
_entity_poly.entity_id
_entity_poly.type
_entity_poly.pdbx_seq_one_letter_code
_entity_poly.pdbx_strand_id
1 'polypeptide(L)'
;MNLLAAVNLKEKFLLNKTQTVADTFGTPAAFINTLLPNAYIAAGLIVFALLVFGGFSIISSGGDPKGLEKGTQAITGAVIGFLVIFASYWIIQIIQIVTGLQILSF
;
A
#
# COMPACT_ATOMS: atom_id res chain seq x y z
N MET A 1 -4.26 7.23 54.66
CA MET A 1 -3.81 8.11 53.55
C MET A 1 -4.15 7.43 52.23
N ASN A 2 -4.51 8.25 51.26
CA ASN A 2 -5.42 8.00 50.14
C ASN A 2 -4.82 7.16 48.97
N LEU A 3 -4.76 5.83 49.09
CA LEU A 3 -4.27 4.95 48.00
C LEU A 3 -5.39 4.44 47.06
N LEU A 4 -6.66 4.65 47.41
CA LEU A 4 -7.81 4.26 46.58
C LEU A 4 -8.20 5.32 45.54
N ALA A 5 -7.70 6.56 45.67
CA ALA A 5 -7.97 7.64 44.70
C ALA A 5 -6.92 7.77 43.58
N ALA A 6 -5.78 7.10 43.69
CA ALA A 6 -4.73 7.16 42.67
C ALA A 6 -4.96 6.17 41.51
N VAL A 7 -5.80 5.15 41.72
CA VAL A 7 -6.15 4.22 40.65
C VAL A 7 -7.46 4.67 40.04
N ASN A 8 -7.39 5.63 39.13
CA ASN A 8 -8.45 6.00 38.19
C ASN A 8 -8.72 4.83 37.22
N LEU A 9 -9.12 3.69 37.77
CA LEU A 9 -9.54 2.49 37.04
C LEU A 9 -10.65 2.85 36.08
N LYS A 10 -11.55 3.77 36.48
CA LYS A 10 -12.62 4.27 35.64
C LYS A 10 -12.08 4.95 34.38
N GLU A 11 -11.10 5.86 34.49
CA GLU A 11 -10.54 6.52 33.30
C GLU A 11 -9.76 5.55 32.42
N LYS A 12 -8.93 4.66 32.99
CA LYS A 12 -8.17 3.67 32.21
C LYS A 12 -9.06 2.62 31.51
N PHE A 13 -10.21 2.28 32.09
CA PHE A 13 -11.17 1.35 31.50
C PHE A 13 -12.10 2.02 30.48
N LEU A 14 -12.34 3.33 30.60
CA LEU A 14 -13.12 4.10 29.62
C LEU A 14 -12.26 4.66 28.48
N LEU A 15 -10.95 4.82 28.64
CA LEU A 15 -10.01 5.19 27.55
C LEU A 15 -9.67 3.98 26.65
N ASN A 16 -10.04 2.76 27.06
CA ASN A 16 -9.82 1.54 26.28
C ASN A 16 -11.12 0.82 25.90
N LYS A 17 -12.13 1.61 25.52
CA LYS A 17 -13.29 1.21 24.72
C LYS A 17 -13.44 2.34 23.70
N THR A 18 -12.99 2.25 22.47
CA THR A 18 -13.40 1.27 21.45
C THR A 18 -12.47 1.41 20.23
N GLN A 19 -11.42 0.60 20.14
CA GLN A 19 -11.23 -0.10 18.86
C GLN A 19 -12.06 -1.36 19.00
N THR A 20 -13.37 -1.21 18.78
CA THR A 20 -14.23 -2.37 18.69
C THR A 20 -13.69 -3.15 17.51
N VAL A 21 -13.42 -4.43 17.68
CA VAL A 21 -13.11 -5.33 16.56
C VAL A 21 -14.21 -5.26 15.48
N ALA A 22 -15.43 -4.83 15.84
CA ALA A 22 -16.51 -4.48 14.90
C ALA A 22 -16.22 -3.23 14.03
N ASP A 23 -15.52 -2.21 14.53
CA ASP A 23 -15.07 -1.04 13.75
C ASP A 23 -13.91 -1.42 12.81
N THR A 24 -13.11 -2.41 13.21
CA THR A 24 -12.01 -2.98 12.42
C THR A 24 -12.48 -3.87 11.25
N PHE A 25 -13.74 -4.33 11.25
CA PHE A 25 -14.28 -5.12 10.14
C PHE A 25 -15.38 -4.41 9.33
N GLY A 26 -15.94 -3.30 9.82
CA GLY A 26 -16.97 -2.51 9.13
C GLY A 26 -16.49 -1.23 8.47
N THR A 27 -15.31 -0.70 8.82
CA THR A 27 -14.82 0.55 8.25
C THR A 27 -13.96 0.30 7.00
N PRO A 28 -14.20 1.04 5.89
CA PRO A 28 -13.34 0.99 4.72
C PRO A 28 -11.85 1.16 5.03
N ALA A 29 -11.52 1.90 6.10
CA ALA A 29 -10.16 2.16 6.56
C ALA A 29 -9.41 0.88 6.97
N ALA A 30 -10.04 -0.05 7.70
CA ALA A 30 -9.35 -1.26 8.16
C ALA A 30 -9.08 -2.26 7.03
N PHE A 31 -10.01 -2.33 6.07
CA PHE A 31 -9.80 -3.09 4.83
C PHE A 31 -8.65 -2.52 4.00
N ILE A 32 -8.62 -1.19 3.83
CA ILE A 32 -7.54 -0.45 3.15
C ILE A 32 -6.19 -0.71 3.84
N ASN A 33 -6.11 -0.62 5.17
CA ASN A 33 -4.86 -0.82 5.91
C ASN A 33 -4.27 -2.23 5.75
N THR A 34 -5.11 -3.26 5.57
CA THR A 34 -4.63 -4.64 5.35
C THR A 34 -4.29 -4.88 3.88
N LEU A 35 -5.08 -4.31 2.96
CA LEU A 35 -4.93 -4.55 1.54
C LEU A 35 -3.75 -3.77 0.93
N LEU A 36 -3.55 -2.51 1.32
CA LEU A 36 -2.54 -1.63 0.72
C LEU A 36 -1.12 -2.22 0.79
N PRO A 37 -0.59 -2.60 1.97
CA PRO A 37 0.77 -3.15 2.06
C PRO A 37 0.96 -4.37 1.17
N ASN A 38 -0.01 -5.29 1.18
CA ASN A 38 0.02 -6.50 0.36
C ASN A 38 -0.05 -6.18 -1.14
N ALA A 39 -0.88 -5.20 -1.51
CA ALA A 39 -1.01 -4.72 -2.88
C ALA A 39 0.28 -4.05 -3.38
N TYR A 40 0.95 -3.23 -2.55
CA TYR A 40 2.25 -2.63 -2.91
C TYR A 40 3.33 -3.68 -3.17
N ILE A 41 3.41 -4.71 -2.32
CA ILE A 41 4.35 -5.83 -2.51
C ILE A 41 4.04 -6.59 -3.81
N ALA A 42 2.77 -6.95 -4.03
CA ALA A 42 2.34 -7.65 -5.24
C ALA A 42 2.60 -6.81 -6.50
N ALA A 43 2.32 -5.51 -6.45
CA ALA A 43 2.52 -4.61 -7.56
C ALA A 43 4.02 -4.42 -7.87
N GLY A 44 4.88 -4.32 -6.85
CA GLY A 44 6.33 -4.31 -7.01
C GLY A 44 6.85 -5.57 -7.72
N LEU A 45 6.35 -6.75 -7.31
CA LEU A 45 6.67 -8.03 -7.97
C LEU A 45 6.23 -8.06 -9.44
N ILE A 46 5.02 -7.58 -9.74
CA ILE A 46 4.49 -7.54 -11.11
C ILE A 46 5.34 -6.61 -11.98
N VAL A 47 5.64 -5.40 -11.51
CA VAL A 47 6.50 -4.44 -12.22
C VAL A 47 7.87 -5.05 -12.47
N PHE A 48 8.47 -5.68 -11.46
CA PHE A 48 9.76 -6.35 -11.60
C PHE A 48 9.71 -7.47 -12.66
N ALA A 49 8.70 -8.33 -12.61
CA ALA A 49 8.52 -9.41 -13.58
C ALA A 49 8.35 -8.88 -15.02
N LEU A 50 7.58 -7.80 -15.20
CA LEU A 50 7.39 -7.16 -16.50
C LEU A 50 8.67 -6.52 -17.03
N LEU A 51 9.48 -5.90 -16.17
CA LEU A 51 10.78 -5.34 -16.56
C LEU A 51 11.75 -6.44 -16.98
N VAL A 52 11.85 -7.53 -16.21
CA VAL A 52 12.70 -8.68 -16.56
C VAL A 52 12.24 -9.32 -17.86
N PHE A 53 10.93 -9.58 -17.99
CA PHE A 53 10.36 -10.17 -19.20
C PHE A 53 10.54 -9.25 -20.42
N GLY A 54 10.30 -7.95 -20.26
CA GLY A 54 10.44 -6.97 -21.34
C GLY A 54 11.88 -6.82 -21.79
N GLY A 55 12.82 -6.71 -20.85
CA GLY A 55 14.25 -6.67 -21.14
C GLY A 55 14.75 -7.95 -21.81
N PHE A 56 14.36 -9.12 -21.30
CA PHE A 56 14.69 -10.40 -21.91
C PHE A 56 14.10 -10.55 -23.31
N SER A 57 12.86 -10.09 -23.53
CA SER A 57 12.21 -10.12 -24.85
C SER A 57 12.96 -9.27 -25.89
N ILE A 58 13.48 -8.09 -25.51
CA ILE A 58 14.26 -7.24 -26.42
C ILE A 58 15.63 -7.87 -26.73
N ILE A 59 16.31 -8.44 -25.73
CA ILE A 59 17.63 -9.04 -25.93
C ILE A 59 17.51 -10.34 -26.74
N SER A 60 16.55 -11.19 -26.41
CA SER A 60 16.35 -12.50 -27.04
C SER A 60 15.77 -12.41 -28.45
N SER A 61 15.16 -11.29 -28.85
CA SER A 61 14.60 -11.14 -30.20
C SER A 61 15.66 -10.92 -31.28
N GLY A 62 16.92 -10.66 -30.91
CA GLY A 62 18.01 -10.51 -31.87
C GLY A 62 17.81 -9.38 -32.89
N GLY A 63 16.98 -8.38 -32.55
CA GLY A 63 16.61 -7.28 -33.45
C GLY A 63 15.34 -7.52 -34.27
N ASP A 64 14.63 -8.63 -34.10
CA ASP A 64 13.33 -8.83 -34.73
C ASP A 64 12.31 -7.80 -34.21
N PRO A 65 11.57 -7.10 -35.10
CA PRO A 65 10.64 -6.04 -34.72
C PRO A 65 9.57 -6.47 -33.71
N LYS A 66 9.08 -7.72 -33.80
CA LYS A 66 7.98 -8.20 -32.95
C LYS A 66 8.41 -8.37 -31.50
N GLY A 67 9.59 -8.93 -31.28
CA GLY A 67 10.12 -9.09 -29.93
C GLY A 67 10.56 -7.76 -29.32
N LEU A 68 11.03 -6.83 -30.15
CA LEU A 68 11.37 -5.47 -29.74
C LEU A 68 10.13 -4.69 -29.31
N GLU A 69 9.05 -4.76 -30.09
CA GLU A 69 7.77 -4.12 -29.79
C GLU A 69 7.17 -4.70 -28.50
N LYS A 70 7.08 -6.03 -28.39
CA LYS A 70 6.52 -6.70 -27.21
C LYS A 70 7.28 -6.36 -25.93
N GLY A 71 8.62 -6.35 -26.00
CA GLY A 71 9.42 -6.01 -24.84
C GLY A 71 9.32 -4.53 -24.46
N THR A 72 9.26 -3.64 -25.46
CA THR A 72 9.04 -2.21 -25.24
C THR A 72 7.68 -1.93 -24.61
N GLN A 73 6.62 -2.60 -25.06
CA GLN A 73 5.29 -2.50 -24.48
C GLN A 73 5.28 -2.98 -23.02
N ALA A 74 5.94 -4.11 -22.73
CA ALA A 74 6.05 -4.63 -21.37
C ALA A 74 6.79 -3.65 -20.43
N ILE A 75 7.92 -3.09 -20.86
CA ILE A 75 8.67 -2.09 -20.08
C ILE A 75 7.83 -0.83 -19.89
N THR A 76 7.20 -0.32 -20.95
CA THR A 76 6.36 0.88 -20.88
C THR A 76 5.21 0.69 -19.91
N GLY A 77 4.53 -0.47 -19.97
CA GLY A 77 3.48 -0.83 -19.03
C GLY A 77 3.98 -0.91 -17.58
N ALA A 78 5.16 -1.49 -17.37
CA ALA A 78 5.79 -1.55 -16.04
C ALA A 78 6.11 -0.16 -15.50
N VAL A 79 6.66 0.74 -16.33
CA VAL A 79 6.99 2.12 -15.94
C VAL A 79 5.73 2.92 -15.62
N ILE A 80 4.68 2.82 -16.44
CA ILE A 80 3.40 3.48 -16.19
C ILE A 80 2.78 2.97 -14.90
N GLY A 81 2.72 1.64 -14.71
CA GLY A 81 2.19 1.03 -13.49
C GLY A 81 2.95 1.49 -12.25
N PHE A 82 4.28 1.52 -12.33
CA PHE A 82 5.13 2.04 -11.26
C PHE A 82 4.84 3.52 -10.95
N LEU A 83 4.72 4.37 -11.97
CA LEU A 83 4.35 5.77 -11.82
C LEU A 83 3.00 5.97 -11.14
N VAL A 84 2.00 5.14 -11.45
CA VAL A 84 0.68 5.19 -10.82
C VAL A 84 0.77 4.83 -9.34
N ILE A 85 1.49 3.75 -9.00
CA ILE A 85 1.71 3.33 -7.60
C ILE A 85 2.46 4.42 -6.83
N PHE A 86 3.49 5.00 -7.46
CA PHE A 86 4.26 6.08 -6.90
C PHE A 86 3.40 7.32 -6.65
N ALA A 87 2.59 7.75 -7.62
CA ALA A 87 1.67 8.88 -7.45
C ALA A 87 0.60 8.62 -6.37
N SER A 88 0.07 7.40 -6.31
CA SER A 88 -0.92 6.98 -5.31
C SER A 88 -0.41 7.18 -3.88
N TYR A 89 0.86 6.86 -3.61
CA TYR A 89 1.49 7.10 -2.31
C TYR A 89 1.40 8.56 -1.87
N TRP A 90 1.73 9.51 -2.76
CA TRP A 90 1.65 10.94 -2.46
C TRP A 90 0.22 11.40 -2.20
N ILE A 91 -0.75 10.90 -2.97
CA ILE A 91 -2.18 11.21 -2.77
C ILE A 91 -2.61 10.76 -1.37
N ILE A 92 -2.28 9.53 -0.98
CA ILE A 92 -2.62 9.01 0.35
C ILE A 92 -1.95 9.84 1.44
N GLN A 93 -0.68 10.23 1.25
CA GLN A 93 0.04 11.05 2.23
C GLN A 93 -0.63 12.42 2.45
N ILE A 94 -1.11 13.06 1.40
CA ILE A 94 -1.89 14.31 1.50
C ILE A 94 -3.18 14.07 2.28
N ILE A 95 -3.90 12.98 1.98
CA ILE A 95 -5.14 12.62 2.70
C ILE A 95 -4.87 12.45 4.20
N GLN A 96 -3.76 11.81 4.58
CA GLN A 96 -3.41 11.65 6.00
C GLN A 96 -3.17 12.99 6.69
N ILE A 97 -2.48 13.92 6.03
CA ILE A 97 -2.21 15.25 6.60
C ILE A 97 -3.52 16.01 6.81
N VAL A 98 -4.45 15.94 5.86
CA VAL A 98 -5.73 16.66 5.93
C VAL A 98 -6.70 16.02 6.93
N THR A 99 -6.74 14.69 7.02
CA THR A 99 -7.69 13.96 7.87
C THR A 99 -7.14 13.66 9.27
N GLY A 100 -5.83 13.73 9.47
CA GLY A 100 -5.16 13.31 10.70
C GLY A 100 -5.15 11.79 10.93
N LEU A 101 -5.62 10.99 9.98
CA LEU A 101 -5.66 9.54 10.07
C LEU A 101 -4.36 8.93 9.53
N GLN A 102 -3.70 8.07 10.30
CA GLN A 102 -2.53 7.31 9.84
C GLN A 102 -2.99 6.07 9.04
N ILE A 103 -3.01 6.20 7.71
CA ILE A 103 -3.42 5.13 6.78
C ILE A 103 -2.23 4.25 6.38
N LEU A 104 -1.09 4.87 6.13
CA LEU A 104 0.16 4.18 5.84
C LEU A 104 0.83 3.91 7.18
N SER A 105 0.52 2.74 7.74
CA SER A 105 1.01 2.24 9.05
C SER A 105 1.98 1.07 8.87
N PHE A 106 2.74 1.09 7.79
CA PHE A 106 3.85 0.15 7.61
C PHE A 106 5.00 0.44 8.58
#